data_AF-A0A1I9G677-F1
#
_entry.id   AF-A0A1I9G677-F1
#
_cell.length_a   1.000
_cell.length_b   1.000
_cell.length_c   1.000
_cell.angle_alpha   90.00
_cell.angle_beta   90.00
_cell.angle_gamma   90.00
#
_symmetry.space_group_name_H-M   'P 1'
#
loop_
_entity.id
_entity.type
_entity.pdbx_description
1 polymer ?
#
loop_
_entity_poly.entity_id
_entity_poly.type
_entity_poly.pdbx_seq_one_letter_code
_entity_poly.pdbx_strand_id
1 'polypeptide(L)'
;GCESSKRLAIGICFSEDCIRSHQYVPLRLCQECLDALHSVNCKEHINHRSMKCAWGTELERDIVEAIVKLLKETSANLEGSETEGKRPKWLRQLEGGHTLGRDIDKMADERRALSRFGIWLLATICPPIPEARPVLSFI
;
A
#
# COMPACT_ATOMS: atom_id res chain seq x y z
N GLY A 1 -20.47 -11.71 -16.33
CA GLY A 1 -19.04 -11.62 -15.94
C GLY A 1 -18.69 -10.17 -15.67
N CYS A 2 -17.50 -9.86 -15.13
CA CYS A 2 -17.09 -8.47 -14.89
C CYS A 2 -16.79 -7.74 -16.22
N GLU A 3 -17.45 -6.61 -16.46
CA GLU A 3 -17.29 -5.78 -17.67
C GLU A 3 -16.42 -4.54 -17.43
N SER A 4 -16.01 -4.26 -16.19
CA SER A 4 -15.17 -3.11 -15.85
C SER A 4 -13.84 -3.13 -16.59
N SER A 5 -13.37 -1.93 -16.95
CA SER A 5 -12.01 -1.69 -17.44
C SER A 5 -10.94 -1.89 -16.35
N LYS A 6 -11.32 -1.76 -15.07
CA LYS A 6 -10.45 -1.92 -13.89
C LYS A 6 -10.85 -3.17 -13.11
N ARG A 7 -10.38 -4.34 -13.57
CA ARG A 7 -10.79 -5.65 -13.05
C ARG A 7 -10.11 -6.08 -11.74
N LEU A 8 -9.27 -5.24 -11.15
CA LEU A 8 -8.60 -5.55 -9.90
C LEU A 8 -9.63 -5.71 -8.78
N ALA A 9 -9.60 -6.83 -8.07
CA ALA A 9 -10.45 -7.04 -6.91
C ALA A 9 -10.00 -6.15 -5.75
N ILE A 10 -10.91 -5.32 -5.24
CA ILE A 10 -10.65 -4.38 -4.13
C ILE A 10 -11.50 -4.67 -2.89
N GLY A 11 -12.44 -5.63 -3.00
CA GLY A 11 -13.28 -6.03 -1.91
C GLY A 11 -13.73 -7.48 -2.02
N ILE A 12 -14.01 -8.06 -0.86
CA ILE A 12 -14.53 -9.42 -0.71
C ILE A 12 -15.85 -9.35 0.05
N CYS A 13 -16.91 -9.93 -0.52
CA CYS A 13 -18.20 -10.06 0.15
C CYS A 13 -18.39 -11.49 0.67
N PHE A 14 -18.78 -11.59 1.94
CA PHE A 14 -19.03 -12.86 2.63
C PHE A 14 -20.52 -13.10 2.91
N SER A 15 -21.39 -12.14 2.57
CA SER A 15 -22.83 -12.26 2.80
C SER A 15 -23.40 -13.47 2.06
N GLU A 16 -24.14 -14.33 2.77
CA GLU A 16 -24.83 -15.49 2.19
C GLU A 16 -25.72 -15.11 1.01
N ASP A 17 -26.42 -13.98 1.10
CA ASP A 17 -27.27 -13.46 0.03
C ASP A 17 -26.46 -13.21 -1.26
N CYS A 18 -25.21 -12.78 -1.13
CA CYS A 18 -24.31 -12.53 -2.26
C CYS A 18 -23.66 -13.81 -2.80
N ILE A 19 -23.22 -14.72 -1.91
CA ILE A 19 -22.41 -15.90 -2.29
C ILE A 19 -23.27 -17.12 -2.66
N ARG A 20 -24.58 -17.11 -2.38
CA ARG A 20 -25.50 -18.23 -2.69
C ARG A 20 -25.50 -18.60 -4.16
N SER A 21 -25.51 -17.61 -5.05
CA SER A 21 -25.43 -17.81 -6.50
C SER A 21 -24.04 -18.27 -6.98
N HIS A 22 -23.05 -18.26 -6.08
CA HIS A 22 -21.66 -18.56 -6.35
C HIS A 22 -21.13 -19.70 -5.48
N GLN A 23 -21.97 -20.71 -5.21
CA GLN A 23 -21.63 -21.94 -4.48
C GLN A 23 -21.04 -21.69 -3.09
N TYR A 24 -21.46 -20.62 -2.42
CA TYR A 24 -20.95 -20.21 -1.11
C TYR A 24 -19.44 -19.89 -1.09
N VAL A 25 -18.88 -19.53 -2.25
CA VAL A 25 -17.50 -19.01 -2.36
C VAL A 25 -17.54 -17.47 -2.25
N PRO A 26 -16.73 -16.85 -1.37
CA PRO A 26 -16.69 -15.39 -1.21
C PRO A 26 -16.45 -14.65 -2.52
N LEU A 27 -17.27 -13.63 -2.78
CA LEU A 27 -17.20 -12.87 -4.01
C LEU A 27 -16.04 -11.87 -3.96
N ARG A 28 -15.05 -12.05 -4.84
CA ARG A 28 -13.97 -11.07 -5.06
C ARG A 28 -14.35 -10.13 -6.19
N LEU A 29 -14.53 -8.85 -5.88
CA LEU A 29 -15.14 -7.88 -6.80
C LEU A 29 -14.24 -6.67 -7.01
N CYS A 30 -14.23 -6.18 -8.25
CA CYS A 30 -13.70 -4.84 -8.55
C CYS A 30 -14.64 -3.75 -8.01
N GLN A 31 -14.20 -2.49 -8.01
CA GLN A 31 -14.95 -1.37 -7.44
C GLN A 31 -16.35 -1.25 -8.05
N GLU A 32 -16.46 -1.25 -9.39
CA GLU A 32 -17.75 -1.12 -10.09
C GLU A 32 -18.70 -2.28 -9.76
N CYS A 33 -18.23 -3.53 -9.78
CA CYS A 33 -19.06 -4.68 -9.44
C CYS A 33 -19.47 -4.69 -7.97
N LEU A 34 -18.58 -4.24 -7.08
CA LEU A 34 -18.84 -4.16 -5.65
C LEU A 34 -19.90 -3.09 -5.34
N ASP A 35 -19.86 -1.96 -6.03
CA ASP A 35 -20.84 -0.89 -5.87
C ASP A 35 -22.17 -1.26 -6.54
N ALA A 36 -22.16 -1.86 -7.73
CA ALA A 36 -23.38 -2.34 -8.40
C ALA A 36 -24.12 -3.38 -7.54
N LEU A 37 -23.40 -4.32 -6.93
CA LEU A 37 -23.99 -5.35 -6.08
C LEU A 37 -24.60 -4.79 -4.79
N HIS A 38 -23.98 -3.74 -4.22
CA HIS A 38 -24.35 -3.23 -2.90
C HIS A 38 -25.12 -1.89 -2.91
N SER A 39 -25.25 -1.22 -4.06
CA SER A 39 -26.03 0.02 -4.20
C SER A 39 -27.54 -0.23 -4.24
N VAL A 40 -27.96 -1.40 -4.74
CA VAL A 40 -29.37 -1.74 -4.96
C VAL A 40 -30.01 -2.40 -3.74
N ASN A 41 -29.25 -3.16 -2.97
CA ASN A 41 -29.70 -3.80 -1.73
C ASN A 41 -29.12 -3.04 -0.53
N CYS A 42 -29.93 -2.17 0.10
CA CYS A 42 -29.59 -1.43 1.32
C CYS A 42 -29.44 -2.32 2.58
N LYS A 43 -29.03 -3.58 2.45
CA LYS A 43 -28.67 -4.42 3.60
C LYS A 43 -27.19 -4.21 3.91
N GLU A 44 -26.88 -3.90 5.16
CA GLU A 44 -25.49 -3.88 5.63
C GLU A 44 -24.90 -5.28 5.49
N HIS A 45 -23.85 -5.41 4.67
CA HIS A 45 -23.10 -6.65 4.50
C HIS A 45 -21.76 -6.56 5.22
N ILE A 46 -21.27 -7.70 5.71
CA ILE A 46 -19.87 -7.81 6.12
C ILE A 46 -19.04 -7.91 4.84
N ASN A 47 -18.43 -6.78 4.46
CA ASN A 47 -17.54 -6.70 3.31
C ASN A 47 -16.15 -6.24 3.75
N HIS A 48 -15.15 -7.06 3.44
CA HIS A 48 -13.76 -6.70 3.62
C HIS A 48 -13.35 -5.83 2.43
N ARG A 49 -12.95 -4.59 2.69
CA ARG A 49 -12.44 -3.65 1.67
C ARG A 49 -11.06 -3.19 2.07
N SER A 50 -10.19 -2.97 1.09
CA SER A 50 -8.95 -2.25 1.35
C SER A 50 -9.29 -0.86 1.85
N MET A 51 -8.54 -0.41 2.87
CA MET A 51 -8.60 0.96 3.35
C MET A 51 -8.34 1.94 2.20
N LYS A 52 -9.10 3.03 2.15
CA LYS A 52 -8.97 4.04 1.09
C LYS A 52 -8.10 5.24 1.50
N CYS A 53 -8.19 5.64 2.77
CA CYS A 53 -7.45 6.75 3.34
C CYS A 53 -7.28 6.50 4.85
N ALA A 54 -6.08 6.77 5.37
CA ALA A 54 -5.74 6.68 6.79
C ALA A 54 -6.15 7.93 7.57
N TRP A 55 -6.15 9.10 6.91
CA TRP A 55 -6.42 10.38 7.56
C TRP A 55 -7.83 10.41 8.17
N GLY A 56 -7.91 10.83 9.43
CA GLY A 56 -9.15 10.89 10.19
C GLY A 56 -9.66 9.53 10.70
N THR A 57 -8.88 8.46 10.53
CA THR A 57 -9.22 7.12 11.08
C THR A 57 -8.46 6.87 12.38
N GLU A 58 -8.94 5.91 13.18
CA GLU A 58 -8.22 5.47 14.39
C GLU A 58 -6.83 4.87 14.10
N LEU A 59 -6.61 4.40 12.87
CA LEU A 59 -5.37 3.77 12.41
C LEU A 59 -4.36 4.80 11.86
N GLU A 60 -4.71 6.08 11.79
CA GLU A 60 -3.87 7.12 11.18
C GLU A 60 -2.42 7.08 11.70
N ARG A 61 -2.26 7.08 13.03
CA ARG A 61 -0.93 7.06 13.66
C ARG A 61 -0.17 5.78 13.37
N ASP A 62 -0.83 4.63 13.45
CA ASP A 62 -0.20 3.32 13.24
C ASP A 62 0.31 3.19 11.80
N ILE A 63 -0.46 3.71 10.83
CA ILE A 63 -0.11 3.70 9.41
C ILE A 63 1.06 4.64 9.15
N VAL A 64 1.02 5.87 9.68
CA VAL A 64 2.13 6.82 9.57
C VAL A 64 3.39 6.25 10.19
N GLU A 65 3.30 5.64 11.37
CA GLU A 65 4.44 5.01 12.03
C GLU A 65 5.00 3.85 11.20
N ALA A 66 4.14 2.98 10.65
CA ALA A 66 4.55 1.89 9.77
C ALA A 66 5.26 2.41 8.51
N ILE A 67 4.74 3.46 7.86
CA ILE A 67 5.38 4.10 6.71
C ILE A 67 6.76 4.62 7.10
N VAL A 68 6.87 5.35 8.22
CA VAL A 68 8.13 5.89 8.70
C VAL A 68 9.13 4.77 9.00
N LYS A 69 8.71 3.68 9.64
CA LYS A 69 9.57 2.51 9.92
C LYS A 69 10.05 1.85 8.64
N LEU A 70 9.17 1.58 7.68
CA LEU A 70 9.52 0.99 6.39
C LEU A 70 10.53 1.86 5.61
N LEU A 71 10.31 3.17 5.60
CA LEU A 71 11.23 4.10 4.95
C LEU A 71 12.55 4.22 5.73
N LYS A 72 12.52 4.24 7.07
CA LYS A 72 13.71 4.29 7.92
C LYS A 72 14.55 3.03 7.86
N GLU A 73 13.96 1.84 7.79
CA GLU A 73 14.72 0.60 7.62
C GLU A 73 15.51 0.60 6.30
N THR A 74 15.01 1.33 5.30
CA THR A 74 15.74 1.56 4.06
C THR A 74 16.78 2.68 4.19
N SER A 75 16.56 3.68 5.03
CA SER A 75 17.45 4.85 5.20
C SER A 75 18.49 4.73 6.32
N ALA A 76 18.30 3.92 7.37
CA ALA A 76 19.21 3.81 8.51
C ALA A 76 20.53 3.08 8.15
N ASN A 77 20.55 2.35 7.02
CA ASN A 77 21.81 1.90 6.39
C ASN A 77 22.56 3.02 5.62
N LEU A 78 22.02 4.24 5.57
CA LEU A 78 22.72 5.43 5.04
C LEU A 78 23.59 6.09 6.13
N GLU A 79 23.08 6.15 7.37
CA GLU A 79 23.73 6.85 8.49
C GLU A 79 24.89 6.03 9.10
N GLY A 80 24.93 4.71 8.93
CA GLY A 80 26.12 3.90 9.23
C GLY A 80 27.28 4.06 8.23
N SER A 81 27.09 4.86 7.18
CA SER A 81 28.08 5.16 6.14
C SER A 81 28.52 6.62 6.20
N GLU A 82 28.84 7.12 7.38
CA GLU A 82 29.55 8.41 7.54
C GLU A 82 30.99 8.39 7.01
N THR A 83 31.42 7.32 6.34
CA THR A 83 32.60 7.35 5.48
C THR A 83 32.23 7.94 4.11
N GLU A 84 32.40 9.25 4.01
CA GLU A 84 32.55 10.04 2.78
C GLU A 84 31.51 9.80 1.66
N GLY A 85 30.40 10.54 1.70
CA GLY A 85 29.74 11.11 0.50
C GLY A 85 29.23 10.17 -0.59
N LYS A 86 29.30 8.85 -0.43
CA LYS A 86 28.92 7.88 -1.45
C LYS A 86 27.54 7.31 -1.15
N ARG A 87 26.54 7.85 -1.87
CA ARG A 87 25.19 7.30 -2.01
C ARG A 87 25.26 5.77 -2.15
N PRO A 88 24.52 4.97 -1.38
CA PRO A 88 24.69 3.53 -1.36
C PRO A 88 24.43 2.90 -2.73
N LYS A 89 25.16 1.83 -3.00
CA LYS A 89 25.11 1.09 -4.25
C LYS A 89 23.68 0.66 -4.63
N TRP A 90 22.87 0.24 -3.67
CA TRP A 90 21.49 -0.18 -3.93
C TRP A 90 20.57 0.97 -4.33
N LEU A 91 20.80 2.19 -3.81
CA LEU A 91 20.04 3.39 -4.14
C LEU A 91 20.40 3.90 -5.54
N ARG A 92 21.69 3.87 -5.91
CA ARG A 92 22.14 4.14 -7.29
C ARG A 92 21.57 3.10 -8.28
N GLN A 93 21.39 1.87 -7.84
CA GLN A 93 20.79 0.79 -8.63
C GLN A 93 19.26 0.89 -8.74
N LEU A 94 18.59 1.68 -7.87
CA LEU A 94 17.17 2.01 -8.03
C LEU A 94 16.95 3.03 -9.16
N GLU A 95 17.88 3.99 -9.28
CA GLU A 95 17.83 5.07 -10.27
C GLU A 95 18.31 4.59 -11.65
N GLY A 96 19.31 3.71 -11.68
CA GLY A 96 19.75 3.02 -12.89
C GLY A 96 18.88 1.79 -13.15
N GLY A 97 17.80 1.95 -13.91
CA GLY A 97 16.88 0.87 -14.28
C GLY A 97 17.58 -0.45 -14.62
N HIS A 98 17.03 -1.55 -14.07
CA HIS A 98 17.38 -2.97 -14.25
C HIS A 98 18.53 -3.26 -15.24
N THR A 99 19.77 -3.34 -14.75
CA THR A 99 20.79 -4.14 -15.46
C THR A 99 20.49 -5.61 -15.22
N LEU A 100 19.72 -6.17 -16.15
CA LEU A 100 19.32 -7.57 -16.23
C LEU A 100 20.56 -8.44 -16.46
N GLY A 101 21.11 -9.08 -15.42
CA GLY A 101 22.21 -10.04 -15.62
C GLY A 101 23.23 -10.25 -14.49
N ARG A 102 23.00 -9.82 -13.25
CA ARG A 102 23.90 -10.14 -12.14
C ARG A 102 23.11 -10.68 -10.94
N ASP A 103 23.68 -11.66 -10.24
CA ASP A 103 23.06 -12.35 -9.10
C ASP A 103 22.28 -11.38 -8.21
N ILE A 104 21.00 -11.70 -8.01
CA ILE A 104 20.08 -10.87 -7.23
C ILE A 104 20.51 -11.01 -5.77
N ASP A 105 21.13 -9.96 -5.23
CA ASP A 105 21.32 -9.82 -3.79
C ASP A 105 19.93 -9.76 -3.13
N LYS A 106 19.54 -10.89 -2.52
CA LYS A 106 18.22 -11.08 -1.90
C LYS A 106 17.95 -10.03 -0.82
N MET A 107 18.96 -9.63 -0.05
CA MET A 107 18.81 -8.60 0.99
C MET A 107 18.61 -7.21 0.37
N ALA A 108 19.30 -6.91 -0.74
CA ALA A 108 19.04 -5.69 -1.47
C ALA A 108 17.62 -5.68 -2.05
N ASP A 109 17.15 -6.79 -2.62
CA ASP A 109 15.82 -6.89 -3.23
C ASP A 109 14.68 -6.78 -2.21
N GLU A 110 14.79 -7.46 -1.06
CA GLU A 110 13.84 -7.32 0.07
C GLU A 110 13.76 -5.87 0.55
N ARG A 111 14.90 -5.16 0.66
CA ARG A 111 14.92 -3.73 1.01
C ARG A 111 14.24 -2.87 -0.06
N ARG A 112 14.43 -3.16 -1.35
CA ARG A 112 13.72 -2.45 -2.43
C ARG A 112 12.22 -2.68 -2.33
N ALA A 113 11.79 -3.91 -2.03
CA ALA A 113 10.39 -4.25 -1.86
C ALA A 113 9.77 -3.47 -0.69
N LEU A 114 10.44 -3.42 0.47
CA LEU A 114 9.99 -2.65 1.64
C LEU A 114 9.90 -1.14 1.35
N SER A 115 10.90 -0.58 0.65
CA SER A 115 10.88 0.83 0.24
C SER A 115 9.71 1.14 -0.68
N ARG A 116 9.49 0.31 -1.70
CA ARG A 116 8.36 0.44 -2.64
C ARG A 116 7.02 0.31 -1.93
N PHE A 117 6.94 -0.58 -0.93
CA PHE A 117 5.74 -0.75 -0.13
C PHE A 117 5.46 0.46 0.77
N GLY A 118 6.47 1.01 1.44
CA GLY A 118 6.35 2.24 2.23
C GLY A 118 5.92 3.44 1.37
N ILE A 119 6.50 3.61 0.19
CA ILE A 119 6.10 4.65 -0.78
C ILE A 119 4.67 4.43 -1.26
N TRP A 120 4.28 3.17 -1.54
CA TRP A 120 2.92 2.86 -1.96
C TRP A 120 1.90 3.21 -0.86
N LEU A 121 2.17 2.83 0.39
CA LEU A 121 1.32 3.20 1.53
C LEU A 121 1.19 4.72 1.67
N LEU A 122 2.30 5.46 1.57
CA LEU A 122 2.28 6.92 1.58
C LEU A 122 1.45 7.49 0.44
N ALA A 123 1.65 7.06 -0.80
CA ALA A 123 0.98 7.65 -1.96
C ALA A 123 -0.52 7.29 -2.05
N THR A 124 -0.92 6.12 -1.55
CA THR A 124 -2.27 5.58 -1.77
C THR A 124 -3.15 5.60 -0.54
N ILE A 125 -2.58 5.32 0.64
CA ILE A 125 -3.33 5.19 1.89
C ILE A 125 -3.19 6.45 2.74
N CYS A 126 -2.02 7.10 2.73
CA CYS A 126 -1.73 8.26 3.57
C CYS A 126 -1.16 9.44 2.74
N PRO A 127 -1.85 9.88 1.66
CA PRO A 127 -1.31 10.88 0.74
C PRO A 127 -0.96 12.18 1.47
N PRO A 128 0.13 12.88 1.11
CA PRO A 128 0.51 14.12 1.77
C PRO A 128 -0.63 15.16 1.68
N ILE A 129 -1.09 15.66 2.84
CA ILE A 129 -2.07 16.73 2.93
C ILE A 129 -1.41 18.01 3.49
N PRO A 130 -1.90 19.21 3.15
CA PRO A 130 -1.36 20.48 3.66
C PRO A 130 -1.27 20.55 5.19
N GLU A 131 -2.22 19.91 5.89
CA GLU A 131 -2.34 19.87 7.34
C GLU A 131 -1.34 18.90 7.99
N ALA A 132 -0.82 17.92 7.23
CA ALA A 132 0.23 17.00 7.65
C ALA A 132 1.63 17.61 7.51
N ARG A 133 1.74 18.92 7.25
CA ARG A 133 3.01 19.64 7.38
C ARG A 133 3.52 19.44 8.80
N PRO A 134 4.82 19.09 8.97
CA PRO A 134 5.40 19.07 10.30
C PRO A 134 5.18 20.45 10.93
N VAL A 135 4.42 20.48 12.03
CA VAL A 135 4.37 21.65 12.88
C VAL A 135 5.82 21.87 13.30
N LEU A 136 6.39 23.02 12.95
CA LEU A 136 7.70 23.46 13.43
C LEU A 136 7.58 23.74 14.94
N SER A 137 7.33 22.71 15.74
CA SER A 137 7.39 22.78 17.18
C SER A 137 8.83 22.49 17.59
N PHE A 138 9.56 23.58 17.80
CA PHE A 138 10.83 23.72 18.53
C PHE A 138 12.11 23.29 17.78
N ILE A 139 12.66 24.24 17.04
CA ILE A 139 14.10 24.56 17.11
C ILE A 139 14.34 25.22 18.46
#